data_AF-A0A2V9ZN35-F1
#
_entry.id   AF-A0A2V9ZN35-F1
#
_cell.length_a   1.000
_cell.length_b   1.000
_cell.length_c   1.000
_cell.angle_alpha   90.00
_cell.angle_beta   90.00
_cell.angle_gamma   90.00
#
_symmetry.space_group_name_H-M   'P 1'
#
loop_
_entity.id
_entity.type
_entity.pdbx_description
1 polymer ?
#
loop_
_entity_poly.entity_id
_entity_poly.type
_entity_poly.pdbx_seq_one_letter_code
_entity_poly.pdbx_strand_id
1 'polypeptide(L)' 'MSADTVARASGRTLGELSYASVDTFENIRPMPMSPRMLGMRAQAEVAPPTQEFTPQNITVTAHVNAMFTLK' A
#
# COMPACT_ATOMS: atom_id res chain seq x y z
N MET A 1 12.04 18.38 -0.48
CA MET A 1 13.32 18.67 0.20
C MET A 1 14.05 17.33 0.35
N SER A 2 15.29 17.20 -0.13
CA SER A 2 16.02 15.91 -0.07
C SER A 2 16.96 15.85 1.13
N ALA A 3 17.31 14.63 1.57
CA ALA A 3 18.27 14.42 2.65
C ALA A 3 19.64 15.03 2.35
N ASP A 4 20.08 15.00 1.08
CA ASP A 4 21.33 15.62 0.63
C ASP A 4 21.32 17.15 0.76
N THR A 5 20.22 17.81 0.40
CA THR A 5 20.07 19.26 0.57
C THR A 5 20.16 19.66 2.05
N VAL A 6 19.53 18.88 2.93
CA VAL A 6 19.57 19.12 4.37
C VAL A 6 20.98 18.88 4.95
N ALA A 7 21.65 17.79 4.53
CA ALA A 7 23.01 17.50 4.96
C ALA A 7 23.98 18.65 4.60
N ARG A 8 23.93 19.12 3.34
CA ARG A 8 24.78 20.25 2.89
C ARG A 8 24.47 21.55 3.61
N ALA A 9 23.19 21.84 3.88
CA ALA A 9 22.80 23.02 4.65
C ALA A 9 23.37 23.00 6.09
N SER A 10 23.63 21.81 6.63
CA SER A 10 24.28 21.62 7.93
C SER A 10 25.83 21.58 7.88
N GLY A 11 26.43 21.83 6.71
CA GLY A 11 27.90 21.79 6.53
C GLY A 11 28.49 20.37 6.53
N ARG A 12 27.65 19.35 6.39
CA ARG A 12 28.04 17.93 6.38
C ARG A 12 27.70 17.29 5.05
N THR A 13 28.23 16.10 4.83
CA THR A 13 27.89 15.27 3.67
C THR A 13 26.93 14.15 4.07
N LEU A 14 26.06 13.74 3.14
CA LEU A 14 25.15 12.63 3.37
C LEU A 14 25.96 11.33 3.49
N GLY A 15 25.73 10.59 4.56
CA GLY A 15 26.35 9.28 4.80
C GLY A 15 25.47 8.13 4.30
N GLU A 16 25.68 6.96 4.89
CA GLU A 16 24.96 5.74 4.53
C GLU A 16 23.57 5.69 5.16
N LEU A 17 22.64 5.01 4.50
CA LEU A 17 21.30 4.71 5.01
C LEU A 17 21.42 3.80 6.23
N SER A 18 20.95 4.28 7.39
CA SER A 18 20.96 3.50 8.63
C SER A 18 19.62 2.81 8.91
N TYR A 19 18.51 3.38 8.43
CA TYR A 19 17.18 2.86 8.68
C TYR A 19 16.21 3.27 7.58
N ALA A 20 15.25 2.40 7.26
CA ALA A 20 14.12 2.72 6.41
C ALA A 20 12.86 1.96 6.86
N SER A 21 11.71 2.62 6.80
CA SER A 21 10.41 1.99 7.00
C SER A 21 9.34 2.62 6.12
N VAL A 22 8.26 1.88 5.90
CA VAL A 22 7.08 2.36 5.19
C VAL A 22 5.89 2.21 6.13
N ASP A 23 5.13 3.28 6.30
CA ASP A 23 3.91 3.22 7.09
C ASP A 23 2.88 2.41 6.29
N THR A 24 2.63 1.19 6.74
CA THR A 24 1.53 0.40 6.21
C THR A 24 0.27 0.90 6.89
N PHE A 25 -0.51 1.75 6.21
CA PHE A 25 -1.93 1.88 6.52
C PHE A 25 -2.49 0.47 6.63
N GLU A 26 -3.23 0.17 7.70
CA GLU A 26 -3.83 -1.15 7.96
C GLU A 26 -4.25 -1.78 6.64
N ASN A 27 -3.60 -2.89 6.29
CA ASN A 27 -4.08 -3.72 5.19
C ASN A 27 -5.45 -4.21 5.66
N ILE A 28 -6.51 -3.52 5.22
CA ILE A 28 -7.89 -3.98 5.39
C ILE A 28 -7.94 -5.27 4.57
N ARG A 29 -7.56 -6.38 5.19
CA ARG A 29 -7.80 -7.70 4.65
C ARG A 29 -9.32 -7.75 4.48
N PRO A 30 -9.85 -7.86 3.25
CA PRO A 30 -11.27 -8.09 3.10
C PRO A 30 -11.54 -9.40 3.84
N MET A 31 -12.11 -9.33 5.03
CA MET A 31 -12.59 -10.51 5.71
C MET A 31 -13.75 -11.01 4.86
N PRO A 32 -13.66 -12.21 4.26
CA PRO A 32 -14.82 -12.76 3.59
C PRO A 32 -15.93 -12.88 4.63
N MET A 33 -17.00 -12.09 4.46
CA MET A 33 -18.25 -12.31 5.17
C MET A 33 -18.64 -13.76 4.87
N SER A 34 -18.46 -14.66 5.84
CA SER A 34 -18.92 -16.04 5.69
C SER A 34 -20.44 -15.99 5.47
N PRO A 35 -20.97 -16.50 4.35
CA PRO A 35 -22.42 -16.55 4.16
C PRO A 35 -22.97 -17.62 5.10
N ARG A 36 -23.26 -17.24 6.35
CA ARG A 36 -24.22 -17.98 7.16
C ARG A 36 -25.59 -17.67 6.60
N MET A 37 -26.02 -18.50 5.64
CA MET A 37 -27.33 -19.18 5.67
C MET A 37 -27.50 -19.93 4.34
N LEU A 38 -27.28 -21.23 4.41
CA LEU A 38 -27.76 -22.21 3.45
C LEU A 38 -29.29 -22.13 3.42
N GLY A 39 -29.88 -21.67 2.31
CA GLY A 39 -31.33 -21.56 2.18
C GLY A 39 -31.80 -21.34 0.75
N MET A 40 -32.12 -22.46 0.08
CA MET A 40 -33.05 -22.56 -1.05
C MET A 40 -32.61 -22.01 -2.43
N ARG A 41 -32.13 -22.95 -3.25
CA ARG A 41 -32.37 -23.10 -4.71
C ARG A 41 -32.71 -21.83 -5.51
N ALA A 42 -31.71 -21.33 -6.22
CA ALA A 42 -31.89 -20.81 -7.58
C ALA A 42 -30.66 -21.22 -8.39
N GLN A 43 -30.87 -22.05 -9.42
CA GLN A 43 -29.94 -22.11 -10.55
C GLN A 43 -30.05 -20.76 -11.27
N ALA A 44 -29.43 -19.73 -10.71
CA ALA A 44 -29.08 -18.57 -11.49
C ALA A 44 -27.83 -18.97 -12.27
N GLU A 45 -27.88 -18.83 -13.60
CA GLU A 45 -26.68 -18.88 -14.44
C GLU A 45 -25.58 -18.09 -13.73
N VAL A 46 -24.51 -18.77 -13.36
CA VAL A 46 -23.32 -18.11 -12.84
C VAL A 46 -22.79 -17.32 -14.02
N ALA A 47 -23.13 -16.03 -14.07
CA ALA A 47 -22.65 -15.12 -15.09
C ALA A 47 -21.14 -15.33 -15.23
N PRO A 48 -20.61 -15.49 -16.46
CA PRO A 48 -19.19 -15.73 -16.64
C PRO A 48 -18.42 -14.64 -15.87
N PRO A 49 -17.41 -15.00 -15.06
CA PRO A 49 -16.76 -14.11 -14.06
C PRO A 49 -16.01 -12.90 -14.65
N THR A 50 -16.25 -12.60 -15.93
CA THR A 50 -15.56 -11.63 -16.76
C THR A 50 -16.50 -10.55 -17.31
N GLN A 51 -17.81 -10.57 -17.02
CA GLN A 51 -18.76 -9.67 -17.68
C GLN A 51 -18.83 -8.25 -17.07
N GLU A 52 -18.12 -7.99 -15.96
CA GLU A 52 -18.23 -6.72 -15.20
C GLU A 52 -16.86 -6.06 -14.89
N PHE A 53 -15.77 -6.51 -15.53
CA PHE A 53 -14.46 -5.90 -15.26
C PHE A 53 -14.37 -4.51 -15.90
N THR A 54 -14.59 -3.49 -15.08
CA THR A 54 -14.30 -2.10 -15.43
C THR A 54 -12.88 -1.77 -14.97
N PRO A 55 -11.98 -1.28 -15.85
CA PRO A 55 -10.66 -0.82 -15.42
C PRO A 55 -10.81 0.28 -14.37
N GLN A 56 -10.20 0.08 -13.20
CA GLN A 56 -10.15 1.08 -12.14
C GLN A 56 -8.74 1.63 -12.06
N ASN A 57 -8.61 2.96 -12.07
CA ASN A 57 -7.35 3.63 -11.77
C ASN A 57 -7.22 3.75 -10.26
N ILE A 58 -6.25 3.03 -9.68
CA ILE A 58 -5.98 3.04 -8.24
C ILE A 58 -4.74 3.89 -7.99
N THR A 59 -4.88 4.95 -7.19
CA THR A 59 -3.74 5.73 -6.69
C THR A 59 -3.34 5.21 -5.31
N VAL A 60 -2.10 4.72 -5.20
CA VAL A 60 -1.54 4.25 -3.93
C VAL A 60 -0.54 5.28 -3.43
N THR A 61 -0.79 5.83 -2.24
CA THR A 61 0.12 6.74 -1.54
C THR A 61 0.73 6.02 -0.36
N ALA A 62 2.04 6.12 -0.19
CA ALA A 62 2.75 5.56 0.94
C ALA A 62 3.64 6.63 1.58
N HIS A 63 3.71 6.61 2.91
CA HIS A 63 4.68 7.41 3.66
C HIS A 63 5.91 6.56 3.95
N VAL A 64 7.08 7.09 3.58
CA VAL A 64 8.36 6.41 3.75
C VAL A 64 9.23 7.23 4.68
N ASN A 65 9.78 6.56 5.69
CA ASN A 65 10.76 7.12 6.61
C ASN A 65 12.13 6.54 6.25
N ALA A 66 13.15 7.40 6.17
CA ALA A 66 14.52 6.99 5.92
C ALA A 66 15.48 7.84 6.76
N MET A 67 16.42 7.20 7.45
CA MET A 67 17.46 7.86 8.22
C MET A 67 18.82 7.58 7.61
N PHE A 68 19.62 8.63 7.51
CA PHE A 68 20.98 8.57 7.00
C PHE A 68 21.94 9.03 8.08
N THR A 69 23.09 8.38 8.14
CA THR A 69 24.24 8.94 8.86
C THR A 69 24.73 10.20 8.14
N LEU A 70 25.51 11.01 8.83
CA LEU A 70 26.14 12.20 8.26
C LEU A 70 27.65 12.08 8.45
N LYS A 71 28.40 12.46 7.41
CA LYS A 71 29.86 12.51 7.39
C LYS A 71 30.28 13.98 7.50
#